data_AF-A0A9W6KGB7-F1
#
_entry.id   AF-A0A9W6KGB7-F1
#
_cell.length_a   1.000
_cell.length_b   1.000
_cell.length_c   1.000
_cell.angle_alpha   90.00
_cell.angle_beta   90.00
_cell.angle_gamma   90.00
#
_symmetry.space_group_name_H-M   'P 1'
#
loop_
_entity.id
_entity.type
_entity.pdbx_description
1 polymer ?
#
loop_
_entity_poly.entity_id
_entity_poly.type
_entity_poly.pdbx_seq_one_letter_code
_entity_poly.pdbx_strand_id
1 'polypeptide(L)'
;MSTFAAPRPTNLSARMLAAFAALTAILSTAFLLAPPPLAALGPDGGYADEPALTDAVGTAFTGYWSSGEAGLTPDLERLVDYWVRFHIFKTAFAVVLAIVLATLTVRLWRAFLAAADQPLGRRAAAATAGTLTAALTLVAIMLVMANIQCTLSPLSSLATFLDHAPAGTLTGVRAQLHATVATGAAASPPVQHLIDDFGWYHAVMAVLGAVTAAAFAALSWSQWRHFARTARTARRARRVHVGFAILAALTAVGFVLLAYGNTGVAADPAPALLAFFEGGW
;
A
#
# COMPACT_ATOMS: atom_id res chain seq x y z
N MET A 1 -31.30 -20.33 -37.67
CA MET A 1 -31.51 -19.18 -36.75
C MET A 1 -31.16 -19.65 -35.34
N SER A 2 -29.95 -19.33 -34.86
CA SER A 2 -29.49 -19.70 -33.52
C SER A 2 -29.71 -18.52 -32.58
N THR A 3 -30.63 -18.68 -31.64
CA THR A 3 -30.90 -17.73 -30.56
C THR A 3 -29.73 -17.74 -29.58
N PHE A 4 -28.89 -16.71 -29.63
CA PHE A 4 -27.95 -16.42 -28.54
C PHE A 4 -28.78 -16.06 -27.29
N ALA A 5 -28.85 -16.99 -26.34
CA ALA A 5 -29.43 -16.75 -25.04
C ALA A 5 -28.66 -15.61 -24.36
N ALA A 6 -29.34 -14.50 -24.08
CA ALA A 6 -28.76 -13.41 -23.31
C ALA A 6 -28.32 -13.96 -21.92
N PRO A 7 -27.10 -13.65 -21.44
CA PRO A 7 -26.65 -14.11 -20.14
C PRO A 7 -27.61 -13.64 -19.06
N ARG A 8 -28.10 -14.58 -18.22
CA ARG A 8 -28.97 -14.26 -17.09
C ARG A 8 -28.28 -13.23 -16.19
N PRO A 9 -28.94 -12.11 -15.83
CA PRO A 9 -28.39 -11.19 -14.85
C PRO A 9 -28.22 -11.95 -13.52
N THR A 10 -26.98 -12.09 -13.07
CA THR A 10 -26.67 -12.73 -11.79
C THR A 10 -27.10 -11.79 -10.68
N ASN A 11 -28.29 -11.98 -10.14
CA ASN A 11 -28.69 -11.32 -8.90
C ASN A 11 -27.74 -11.77 -7.78
N LEU A 12 -27.10 -10.81 -7.11
CA LEU A 12 -26.31 -11.09 -5.91
C LEU A 12 -27.23 -11.66 -4.84
N SER A 13 -27.05 -12.93 -4.47
CA SER A 13 -27.82 -13.53 -3.38
C SER A 13 -27.33 -13.01 -2.02
N ALA A 14 -28.22 -12.99 -1.02
CA ALA A 14 -27.85 -12.64 0.35
C ALA A 14 -26.72 -13.52 0.90
N ARG A 15 -26.70 -14.81 0.54
CA ARG A 15 -25.64 -15.76 0.90
C ARG A 15 -24.28 -15.34 0.34
N MET A 16 -24.24 -14.89 -0.92
CA MET A 16 -22.99 -14.42 -1.53
C MET A 16 -22.49 -13.13 -0.87
N LEU A 17 -23.37 -12.18 -0.57
CA LEU A 17 -23.00 -10.97 0.15
C LEU A 17 -22.45 -11.29 1.55
N ALA A 18 -23.11 -12.20 2.27
CA ALA A 18 -22.62 -12.68 3.57
C ALA A 18 -21.24 -13.35 3.45
N ALA A 19 -21.02 -14.17 2.41
CA ALA A 19 -19.72 -14.80 2.17
C ALA A 19 -18.61 -13.76 1.89
N PHE A 20 -18.88 -12.75 1.06
CA PHE A 20 -17.92 -11.67 0.81
C PHE A 20 -17.63 -10.84 2.06
N ALA A 21 -18.65 -10.53 2.85
CA ALA A 21 -18.48 -9.80 4.10
C ALA A 21 -17.65 -10.60 5.12
N ALA A 22 -17.97 -11.89 5.28
CA ALA A 22 -17.20 -12.79 6.14
C ALA A 22 -15.75 -12.92 5.67
N LEU A 23 -15.51 -13.11 4.37
CA LEU A 23 -14.17 -13.21 3.81
C LEU A 23 -13.37 -11.92 3.98
N THR A 24 -14.02 -10.76 3.78
CA THR A 24 -13.40 -9.45 4.03
C THR A 24 -13.00 -9.32 5.50
N ALA A 25 -13.88 -9.67 6.43
CA ALA A 25 -13.58 -9.62 7.86
C ALA A 25 -12.42 -10.56 8.23
N ILE A 26 -12.46 -11.81 7.78
CA ILE A 26 -11.41 -12.81 8.02
C ILE A 26 -10.07 -12.33 7.48
N LEU A 27 -10.01 -11.83 6.24
CA LEU A 27 -8.78 -11.36 5.62
C LEU A 27 -8.24 -10.11 6.30
N SER A 28 -9.09 -9.18 6.70
CA SER A 28 -8.67 -8.00 7.48
C SER A 28 -8.11 -8.40 8.84
N THR A 29 -8.78 -9.31 9.55
CA THR A 29 -8.28 -9.84 10.83
C THR A 29 -6.96 -10.59 10.63
N ALA A 30 -6.86 -11.42 9.59
CA ALA A 30 -5.64 -12.14 9.26
C ALA A 30 -4.49 -11.18 8.91
N PHE A 31 -4.75 -10.13 8.12
CA PHE A 31 -3.76 -9.09 7.80
C PHE A 31 -3.18 -8.41 9.06
N LEU A 32 -4.00 -8.24 10.10
CA LEU A 32 -3.57 -7.61 11.35
C LEU A 32 -2.84 -8.58 12.28
N LEU A 33 -3.35 -9.80 12.43
CA LEU A 33 -2.94 -10.69 13.52
C LEU A 33 -2.03 -11.85 13.09
N ALA A 34 -2.08 -12.27 11.83
CA ALA A 34 -1.30 -13.41 11.35
C ALA A 34 0.18 -13.09 11.05
N PRO A 35 0.59 -11.90 10.58
CA PRO A 35 1.97 -11.66 10.18
C PRO A 35 3.02 -11.85 11.29
N PRO A 36 2.85 -11.35 12.54
CA PRO A 36 3.87 -11.55 13.57
C PRO A 36 4.19 -13.03 13.85
N PRO A 37 3.22 -13.92 14.16
CA PRO A 37 3.52 -15.33 14.42
C PRO A 37 4.01 -16.07 13.17
N LEU A 38 3.56 -15.68 11.96
CA LEU A 38 4.05 -16.29 10.72
C LEU A 38 5.51 -15.91 10.42
N ALA A 39 5.89 -14.65 10.64
CA ALA A 39 7.27 -14.19 10.50
C ALA A 39 8.20 -14.87 11.52
N ALA A 40 7.69 -15.15 12.73
CA ALA A 40 8.41 -15.82 13.80
C ALA A 40 8.70 -17.31 13.56
N LEU A 41 8.13 -17.93 12.51
CA LEU A 41 8.45 -19.32 12.12
C LEU A 41 9.85 -19.48 11.50
N GLY A 42 10.56 -18.37 11.32
CA GLY A 42 11.93 -18.36 10.82
C GLY A 42 12.98 -18.92 11.79
N PRO A 43 14.23 -19.11 11.33
CA PRO A 43 15.32 -19.66 12.15
C PRO A 43 15.60 -18.85 13.42
N ASP A 44 15.37 -17.54 13.35
CA ASP A 44 15.74 -16.55 14.37
C ASP A 44 14.60 -16.24 15.35
N GLY A 45 13.44 -16.90 15.19
CA GLY A 45 12.24 -16.61 15.96
C GLY A 45 11.60 -15.28 15.60
N GLY A 46 10.91 -14.66 16.58
CA GLY A 46 10.25 -13.37 16.42
C GLY A 46 10.22 -12.57 17.71
N TYR A 47 9.51 -11.44 17.68
CA TYR A 47 9.41 -10.50 18.79
C TYR A 47 8.07 -10.68 19.52
N ALA A 48 8.09 -10.58 20.86
CA ALA A 48 6.91 -10.83 21.69
C ALA A 48 5.81 -9.78 21.46
N ASP A 49 6.21 -8.52 21.29
CA ASP A 49 5.34 -7.37 21.07
C ASP A 49 6.10 -6.22 20.36
N GLU A 50 5.40 -5.11 20.10
CA GLU A 50 5.94 -3.92 19.44
C GLU A 50 7.04 -3.20 20.27
N PRO A 51 6.93 -3.05 21.60
CA PRO A 51 8.04 -2.57 22.43
C PRO A 51 9.31 -3.40 22.29
N ALA A 52 9.22 -4.74 22.37
CA ALA A 52 10.37 -5.61 22.24
C ALA A 52 11.04 -5.49 20.87
N LEU A 53 10.25 -5.31 19.80
CA LEU A 53 10.78 -5.03 18.47
C LEU A 53 11.48 -3.67 18.41
N THR A 54 10.86 -2.63 18.96
CA THR A 54 11.40 -1.25 18.97
C THR A 54 12.76 -1.21 19.68
N ASP A 55 12.86 -1.82 20.86
CA ASP A 55 14.10 -1.91 21.63
C ASP A 55 15.19 -2.70 20.89
N ALA A 56 14.80 -3.80 20.22
CA ALA A 56 15.71 -4.60 19.43
C ALA A 56 16.27 -3.81 18.24
N VAL A 57 15.43 -3.06 17.52
CA VAL A 57 15.87 -2.19 16.41
C VAL A 57 16.86 -1.15 16.89
N GLY A 58 16.54 -0.42 17.96
CA GLY A 58 17.44 0.60 18.51
C GLY A 58 18.80 0.04 18.91
N THR A 59 18.81 -1.13 19.56
CA THR A 59 20.03 -1.81 20.01
C THR A 59 20.86 -2.32 18.82
N ALA A 60 20.25 -3.07 17.91
CA ALA A 60 20.94 -3.67 16.77
C ALA A 60 21.48 -2.60 15.80
N PHE A 61 20.69 -1.55 15.55
CA PHE A 61 21.14 -0.43 14.72
C PHE A 61 22.28 0.34 15.37
N THR A 62 22.27 0.55 16.69
CA THR A 62 23.40 1.16 17.42
C THR A 62 24.67 0.32 17.26
N GLY A 63 24.56 -1.01 17.39
CA GLY A 63 25.64 -1.94 17.13
C GLY A 63 26.18 -1.83 15.69
N TYR A 64 25.30 -1.80 14.69
CA TYR A 64 25.67 -1.63 13.29
C TYR A 64 26.34 -0.27 13.00
N TRP A 65 25.79 0.82 13.51
CA TRP A 65 26.36 2.14 13.32
C TRP A 65 27.75 2.27 13.96
N SER A 66 27.93 1.72 15.16
CA SER A 66 29.20 1.75 15.88
C SER A 66 30.29 0.84 15.30
N SER A 67 29.94 -0.22 14.55
CA SER A 67 30.93 -1.05 13.88
C SER A 67 31.64 -0.29 12.76
N GLY A 68 30.93 0.63 12.10
CA GLY A 68 31.43 1.38 10.94
C GLY A 68 31.64 0.51 9.70
N GLU A 69 31.24 -0.76 9.75
CA GLU A 69 31.40 -1.71 8.65
C GLU A 69 30.30 -1.52 7.60
N ALA A 70 30.58 -1.93 6.36
CA ALA A 70 29.60 -1.85 5.27
C ALA A 70 28.55 -2.98 5.33
N GLY A 71 28.87 -4.11 5.96
CA GLY A 71 27.96 -5.25 6.11
C GLY A 71 27.07 -5.09 7.33
N LEU A 72 25.83 -5.59 7.24
CA LEU A 72 24.93 -5.66 8.39
C LEU A 72 25.58 -6.50 9.51
N THR A 73 25.42 -6.05 10.75
CA THR A 73 25.76 -6.90 11.89
C THR A 73 24.77 -8.07 11.95
N PRO A 74 25.16 -9.23 12.50
CA PRO A 74 24.27 -10.38 12.61
C PRO A 74 22.94 -10.06 13.31
N ASP A 75 22.95 -9.14 14.28
CA ASP A 75 21.75 -8.75 15.01
C ASP A 75 20.78 -7.94 14.15
N LEU A 76 21.30 -7.03 13.33
CA LEU A 76 20.48 -6.23 12.41
C LEU A 76 20.00 -7.06 11.22
N GLU A 77 20.81 -8.00 10.74
CA GLU A 77 20.43 -8.93 9.67
C GLU A 77 19.22 -9.79 10.09
N ARG A 78 19.22 -10.34 11.30
CA ARG A 78 18.06 -11.10 11.83
C ARG A 78 16.79 -10.26 11.93
N LEU A 79 16.91 -9.00 12.33
CA LEU A 79 15.79 -8.05 12.36
C LEU A 79 15.24 -7.77 10.96
N VAL A 80 16.12 -7.50 10.01
CA VAL A 80 15.77 -7.29 8.60
C VAL A 80 15.04 -8.51 8.03
N ASP A 81 15.56 -9.71 8.26
CA ASP A 81 14.95 -10.96 7.80
C ASP A 81 13.54 -11.19 8.37
N TYR A 82 13.37 -10.97 9.67
CA TYR A 82 12.05 -11.01 10.31
C TYR A 82 11.10 -9.97 9.69
N TRP A 83 11.56 -8.73 9.53
CA TRP A 83 10.77 -7.61 9.02
C TRP A 83 10.30 -7.82 7.57
N VAL A 84 11.20 -8.33 6.72
CA VAL A 84 10.90 -8.72 5.34
C VAL A 84 9.81 -9.78 5.30
N ARG A 85 9.93 -10.87 6.08
CA ARG A 85 8.92 -11.94 6.15
C ARG A 85 7.57 -11.40 6.61
N PHE A 86 7.57 -10.57 7.65
CA PHE A 86 6.37 -9.91 8.16
C PHE A 86 5.62 -9.13 7.09
N HIS A 87 6.32 -8.30 6.30
CA HIS A 87 5.71 -7.51 5.23
C HIS A 87 5.32 -8.33 4.00
N ILE A 88 6.01 -9.44 3.70
CA ILE A 88 5.59 -10.39 2.67
C ILE A 88 4.20 -10.98 3.01
N PHE A 89 3.99 -11.43 4.25
CA PHE A 89 2.69 -11.96 4.66
C PHE A 89 1.59 -10.89 4.61
N LYS A 90 1.86 -9.66 5.08
CA LYS A 90 0.93 -8.54 4.93
C LYS A 90 0.58 -8.26 3.48
N THR A 91 1.57 -8.27 2.58
CA THR A 91 1.37 -8.10 1.14
C THR A 91 0.44 -9.17 0.59
N ALA A 92 0.67 -10.45 0.93
CA ALA A 92 -0.16 -11.56 0.48
C ALA A 92 -1.63 -11.39 0.90
N PHE A 93 -1.90 -11.10 2.19
CA PHE A 93 -3.26 -10.88 2.67
C PHE A 93 -3.92 -9.65 2.01
N ALA A 94 -3.18 -8.54 1.88
CA ALA A 94 -3.69 -7.32 1.26
C ALA A 94 -4.04 -7.51 -0.22
N VAL A 95 -3.24 -8.29 -0.99
CA VAL A 95 -3.54 -8.63 -2.39
C VAL A 95 -4.84 -9.42 -2.49
N VAL A 96 -5.00 -10.46 -1.68
CA VAL A 96 -6.23 -11.28 -1.71
C VAL A 96 -7.44 -10.43 -1.30
N LEU A 97 -7.29 -9.59 -0.26
CA LEU A 97 -8.33 -8.65 0.17
C LEU A 97 -8.72 -7.67 -0.94
N ALA A 98 -7.75 -7.09 -1.65
CA ALA A 98 -8.00 -6.18 -2.77
C ALA A 98 -8.79 -6.86 -3.90
N ILE A 99 -8.45 -8.12 -4.25
CA ILE A 99 -9.17 -8.89 -5.27
C ILE A 99 -10.62 -9.16 -4.85
N VAL A 100 -10.83 -9.56 -3.59
CA VAL A 100 -12.16 -9.83 -3.03
C VAL A 100 -13.03 -8.57 -3.06
N LEU A 101 -12.49 -7.44 -2.59
CA LEU A 101 -13.18 -6.15 -2.57
C LEU A 101 -13.47 -5.63 -3.99
N ALA A 102 -12.50 -5.66 -4.90
CA ALA A 102 -12.69 -5.24 -6.29
C ALA A 102 -13.78 -6.07 -6.98
N THR A 103 -13.78 -7.39 -6.76
CA THR A 103 -14.81 -8.30 -7.29
C THR A 103 -16.19 -7.95 -6.74
N LEU A 104 -16.28 -7.71 -5.43
CA LEU A 104 -17.52 -7.31 -4.78
C LEU A 104 -18.03 -5.96 -5.30
N THR A 105 -17.16 -4.96 -5.44
CA THR A 105 -17.46 -3.65 -6.02
C THR A 105 -18.06 -3.81 -7.41
N VAL A 106 -17.39 -4.52 -8.33
CA VAL A 106 -17.89 -4.72 -9.70
C VAL A 106 -19.27 -5.38 -9.68
N ARG A 107 -19.49 -6.38 -8.82
CA ARG A 107 -20.79 -7.07 -8.72
C ARG A 107 -21.89 -6.17 -8.16
N LEU A 108 -21.59 -5.36 -7.14
CA LEU A 108 -22.55 -4.42 -6.55
C LEU A 108 -22.98 -3.36 -7.55
N TRP A 109 -22.05 -2.82 -8.33
CA TRP A 109 -22.35 -1.83 -9.36
C TRP A 109 -23.14 -2.43 -10.53
N ARG A 110 -22.85 -3.67 -10.93
CA ARG A 110 -23.68 -4.41 -11.90
C ARG A 110 -25.10 -4.62 -11.38
N ALA A 111 -25.27 -5.00 -10.11
CA ALA A 111 -26.58 -5.15 -9.48
C ALA A 111 -27.34 -3.81 -9.41
N PHE A 112 -26.66 -2.71 -9.07
CA PHE A 112 -27.25 -1.37 -9.07
C PHE A 112 -27.77 -0.95 -10.46
N LEU A 113 -27.02 -1.25 -11.52
CA LEU A 113 -27.42 -0.96 -12.89
C LEU A 113 -28.61 -1.80 -13.34
N ALA A 114 -28.66 -3.08 -12.95
CA ALA A 114 -29.76 -4.00 -13.28
C ALA A 114 -31.06 -3.70 -12.49
N ALA A 115 -30.96 -3.03 -11.35
CA ALA A 115 -32.08 -2.70 -10.47
C ALA A 115 -32.91 -1.48 -10.98
N ALA A 116 -33.26 -1.43 -12.27
CA ALA A 116 -34.03 -0.33 -12.85
C ALA A 116 -35.37 -0.12 -12.13
N ASP A 117 -36.09 -1.24 -11.94
CA ASP A 117 -37.48 -1.31 -11.47
C ASP A 117 -37.63 -1.68 -9.98
N GLN A 118 -36.50 -1.78 -9.26
CA GLN A 118 -36.51 -2.08 -7.82
C GLN A 118 -36.82 -0.83 -6.98
N PRO A 119 -37.34 -1.00 -5.75
CA PRO A 119 -37.58 0.09 -4.81
C PRO A 119 -36.31 0.94 -4.56
N LEU A 120 -36.50 2.24 -4.34
CA LEU A 120 -35.41 3.20 -4.13
C LEU A 120 -34.44 2.77 -3.02
N GLY A 121 -34.96 2.23 -1.91
CA GLY A 121 -34.14 1.78 -0.78
C GLY A 121 -33.14 0.68 -1.15
N ARG A 122 -33.56 -0.34 -1.92
CA ARG A 122 -32.66 -1.41 -2.37
C ARG A 122 -31.59 -0.90 -3.34
N ARG A 123 -31.95 0.06 -4.19
CA ARG A 123 -31.03 0.70 -5.12
C ARG A 123 -30.00 1.57 -4.39
N ALA A 124 -30.46 2.35 -3.41
CA ALA A 124 -29.59 3.16 -2.57
C ALA A 124 -28.60 2.28 -1.78
N ALA A 125 -29.08 1.19 -1.17
CA ALA A 125 -28.22 0.24 -0.47
C ALA A 125 -27.13 -0.37 -1.37
N ALA A 126 -27.48 -0.77 -2.60
CA ALA A 126 -26.49 -1.31 -3.55
C ALA A 126 -25.45 -0.26 -3.98
N ALA A 127 -25.88 0.99 -4.20
CA ALA A 127 -24.98 2.10 -4.52
C ALA A 127 -24.04 2.43 -3.35
N THR A 128 -24.57 2.57 -2.14
CA THR A 128 -23.78 2.86 -0.93
C THR A 128 -22.77 1.75 -0.66
N ALA A 129 -23.18 0.48 -0.72
CA ALA A 129 -22.27 -0.66 -0.56
C ALA A 129 -21.22 -0.69 -1.68
N GLY A 130 -21.61 -0.39 -2.92
CA GLY A 130 -20.70 -0.31 -4.05
C GLY A 130 -19.64 0.79 -3.88
N THR A 131 -20.01 1.95 -3.35
CA THR A 131 -19.09 3.06 -3.05
C THR A 131 -18.16 2.71 -1.90
N LEU A 132 -18.68 2.17 -0.79
CA LEU A 132 -17.89 1.78 0.36
C LEU A 132 -16.84 0.72 -0.02
N THR A 133 -17.25 -0.31 -0.76
CA THR A 133 -16.33 -1.37 -1.21
C THR A 133 -15.29 -0.84 -2.19
N ALA A 134 -15.62 0.14 -3.03
CA ALA A 134 -14.64 0.81 -3.90
C ALA A 134 -13.59 1.57 -3.08
N ALA A 135 -14.01 2.31 -2.05
CA ALA A 135 -13.09 3.00 -1.15
C ALA A 135 -12.18 2.01 -0.40
N LEU A 136 -12.75 0.91 0.13
CA LEU A 136 -11.97 -0.14 0.77
C LEU A 136 -11.02 -0.85 -0.20
N THR A 137 -11.39 -0.99 -1.48
CA THR A 137 -10.49 -1.51 -2.52
C THR A 137 -9.26 -0.61 -2.69
N LEU A 138 -9.46 0.72 -2.72
CA LEU A 138 -8.33 1.67 -2.78
C LEU A 138 -7.44 1.55 -1.55
N VAL A 139 -8.01 1.45 -0.35
CA VAL A 139 -7.25 1.23 0.88
C VAL A 139 -6.45 -0.07 0.79
N ALA A 140 -7.05 -1.16 0.33
CA ALA A 140 -6.34 -2.44 0.16
C ALA A 140 -5.19 -2.34 -0.85
N ILE A 141 -5.36 -1.61 -1.96
CA ILE A 141 -4.27 -1.34 -2.92
C ILE A 141 -3.14 -0.55 -2.25
N MET A 142 -3.46 0.47 -1.46
CA MET A 142 -2.44 1.23 -0.72
C MET A 142 -1.70 0.36 0.30
N LEU A 143 -2.41 -0.56 0.99
CA LEU A 143 -1.77 -1.53 1.88
C LEU A 143 -0.80 -2.44 1.12
N VAL A 144 -1.17 -2.92 -0.08
CA VAL A 144 -0.24 -3.69 -0.92
C VAL A 144 1.01 -2.87 -1.23
N MET A 145 0.85 -1.62 -1.68
CA MET A 145 1.97 -0.76 -2.05
C MET A 145 2.92 -0.51 -0.87
N ALA A 146 2.37 -0.13 0.29
CA ALA A 146 3.15 0.13 1.49
C ALA A 146 3.95 -1.11 1.94
N ASN A 147 3.34 -2.30 1.91
CA ASN A 147 4.03 -3.51 2.37
C ASN A 147 5.07 -4.02 1.36
N ILE A 148 4.89 -3.82 0.04
CA ILE A 148 5.94 -4.08 -0.94
C ILE A 148 7.15 -3.16 -0.68
N GLN A 149 6.89 -1.88 -0.43
CA GLN A 149 7.93 -0.90 -0.14
C GLN A 149 8.74 -1.27 1.10
N CYS A 150 8.08 -1.63 2.21
CA CYS A 150 8.73 -2.09 3.44
C CYS A 150 9.51 -3.41 3.25
N THR A 151 9.09 -4.26 2.31
CA THR A 151 9.79 -5.52 2.00
C THR A 151 11.10 -5.25 1.24
N LEU A 152 11.10 -4.27 0.33
CA LEU A 152 12.24 -3.98 -0.54
C LEU A 152 13.25 -3.00 0.08
N SER A 153 12.81 -2.21 1.06
CA SER A 153 13.63 -1.24 1.78
C SER A 153 13.41 -1.36 3.30
N PRO A 154 13.90 -2.45 3.90
CA PRO A 154 13.61 -2.78 5.28
C PRO A 154 14.24 -1.80 6.26
N LEU A 155 15.44 -1.27 5.98
CA LEU A 155 16.11 -0.36 6.90
C LEU A 155 15.36 0.97 7.05
N SER A 156 14.83 1.52 5.96
CA SER A 156 14.02 2.74 5.95
C SER A 156 12.70 2.54 6.68
N SER A 157 12.07 1.38 6.51
CA SER A 157 10.86 1.06 7.24
C SER A 157 11.14 0.87 8.74
N LEU A 158 12.27 0.27 9.09
CA LEU A 158 12.71 0.10 10.48
C LEU A 158 13.20 1.42 11.09
N ALA A 159 13.60 2.39 10.26
CA ALA A 159 14.05 3.71 10.72
C ALA A 159 12.98 4.46 11.51
N THR A 160 11.69 4.12 11.30
CA THR A 160 10.56 4.64 12.08
C THR A 160 10.63 4.28 13.57
N PHE A 161 11.39 3.25 13.94
CA PHE A 161 11.64 2.87 15.34
C PHE A 161 12.87 3.55 15.94
N LEU A 162 13.74 4.20 15.13
CA LEU A 162 15.01 4.76 15.60
C LEU A 162 14.86 5.99 16.50
N ASP A 163 13.69 6.62 16.54
CA ASP A 163 13.40 7.66 17.53
C ASP A 163 13.47 7.14 18.98
N HIS A 164 13.39 5.83 19.17
CA HIS A 164 13.54 5.15 20.46
C HIS A 164 14.95 4.57 20.68
N ALA A 165 15.86 4.72 19.72
CA ALA A 165 17.25 4.33 19.89
C ALA A 165 17.93 5.19 20.97
N PRO A 166 19.05 4.72 21.57
CA PRO A 166 19.82 5.54 22.49
C PRO A 166 20.13 6.92 21.90
N ALA A 167 19.90 7.99 22.68
CA ALA A 167 19.96 9.37 22.19
C ALA A 167 21.30 9.73 21.50
N GLY A 168 22.41 9.10 21.93
CA GLY A 168 23.73 9.27 21.31
C GLY A 168 23.79 8.77 19.87
N THR A 169 23.12 7.65 19.55
CA THR A 169 23.07 7.08 18.21
C THR A 169 22.35 8.00 17.25
N LEU A 170 21.13 8.43 17.59
CA LEU A 170 20.32 9.28 16.73
C LEU A 170 20.96 10.66 16.53
N THR A 171 21.55 11.23 17.58
CA THR A 171 22.32 12.49 17.49
C THR A 171 23.52 12.33 16.54
N GLY A 172 24.24 11.21 16.62
CA GLY A 172 25.38 10.91 15.75
C GLY A 172 24.99 10.74 14.28
N VAL A 173 23.89 10.03 14.01
CA VAL A 173 23.35 9.86 12.65
C VAL A 173 22.92 11.21 12.07
N ARG A 174 22.15 12.02 12.81
CA ARG A 174 21.75 13.37 12.38
C ARG A 174 22.96 14.25 12.08
N ALA A 175 23.99 14.23 12.93
CA ALA A 175 25.21 15.01 12.71
C ALA A 175 25.94 14.61 11.41
N GLN A 176 26.02 13.31 11.09
CA GLN A 176 26.60 12.85 9.83
C GLN A 176 25.75 13.24 8.61
N LEU A 177 24.42 13.13 8.72
CA LEU A 177 23.50 13.57 7.67
C LEU A 177 23.62 15.08 7.42
N HIS A 178 23.67 15.90 8.47
CA HIS A 178 23.94 17.34 8.33
C HIS A 178 25.25 17.62 7.61
N ALA A 179 26.35 16.94 7.97
CA ALA A 179 27.64 17.14 7.29
C ALA A 179 27.56 16.72 5.81
N THR A 180 26.90 15.60 5.52
CA THR A 180 26.69 15.12 4.14
C THR A 180 25.91 16.14 3.31
N VAL A 181 24.80 16.66 3.84
CA VAL A 181 23.93 17.62 3.14
C VAL A 181 24.58 19.00 3.01
N ALA A 182 25.25 19.49 4.06
CA ALA A 182 25.77 20.85 4.09
C ALA A 182 27.10 21.01 3.34
N THR A 183 27.98 20.00 3.38
CA THR A 183 29.34 20.11 2.83
C THR A 183 29.70 19.02 1.82
N GLY A 184 28.80 18.06 1.55
CA GLY A 184 29.09 16.91 0.69
C GLY A 184 30.08 15.93 1.33
N ALA A 185 30.19 15.94 2.66
CA ALA A 185 31.05 15.00 3.37
C ALA A 185 30.62 13.56 3.11
N ALA A 186 31.59 12.65 2.98
CA ALA A 186 31.30 11.24 2.83
C ALA A 186 30.65 10.70 4.12
N ALA A 187 29.49 10.05 3.99
CA ALA A 187 28.84 9.36 5.09
C ALA A 187 29.60 8.10 5.48
N SER A 188 29.52 7.70 6.76
CA SER A 188 29.99 6.37 7.17
C SER A 188 29.18 5.28 6.45
N PRO A 189 29.73 4.06 6.25
CA PRO A 189 29.01 3.00 5.54
C PRO A 189 27.61 2.69 6.10
N PRO A 190 27.38 2.65 7.42
CA PRO A 190 26.04 2.47 7.97
C PRO A 190 25.05 3.59 7.60
N VAL A 191 25.50 4.85 7.62
CA VAL A 191 24.67 6.01 7.26
C VAL A 191 24.43 6.05 5.75
N GLN A 192 25.43 5.72 4.94
CA GLN A 192 25.27 5.62 3.48
C GLN A 192 24.25 4.53 3.11
N HIS A 193 24.32 3.36 3.74
CA HIS A 193 23.35 2.29 3.51
C HIS A 193 21.93 2.74 3.86
N LEU A 194 21.75 3.49 4.96
CA LEU A 194 20.44 4.05 5.30
C LEU A 194 19.96 5.09 4.28
N ILE A 195 20.84 5.97 3.77
CA ILE A 195 20.52 6.94 2.71
C ILE A 195 20.08 6.21 1.43
N ASP A 196 20.84 5.18 1.02
CA ASP A 196 20.57 4.42 -0.19
C ASP A 196 19.27 3.63 -0.08
N ASP A 197 19.04 2.97 1.05
CA ASP A 197 17.80 2.23 1.32
C ASP A 197 16.58 3.18 1.33
N PHE A 198 16.75 4.41 1.84
CA PHE A 198 15.71 5.45 1.86
C PHE A 198 15.40 5.99 0.45
N GLY A 199 16.44 6.20 -0.37
CA GLY A 199 16.27 6.49 -1.79
C GLY A 199 15.50 5.38 -2.51
N TRP A 200 15.86 4.12 -2.23
CA TRP A 200 15.18 2.95 -2.80
C TRP A 200 13.73 2.83 -2.32
N TYR A 201 13.46 3.13 -1.05
CA TYR A 201 12.12 3.13 -0.46
C TYR A 201 11.21 4.04 -1.29
N HIS A 202 11.63 5.28 -1.52
CA HIS A 202 10.86 6.24 -2.32
C HIS A 202 10.83 5.89 -3.82
N ALA A 203 11.90 5.36 -4.40
CA ALA A 203 11.92 4.92 -5.79
C ALA A 203 10.88 3.82 -6.06
N VAL A 204 10.78 2.83 -5.17
CA VAL A 204 9.78 1.75 -5.25
C VAL A 204 8.36 2.32 -5.22
N MET A 205 8.07 3.24 -4.29
CA MET A 205 6.75 3.88 -4.21
C MET A 205 6.43 4.73 -5.45
N ALA A 206 7.45 5.39 -6.03
CA ALA A 206 7.28 6.12 -7.29
C ALA A 206 6.85 5.20 -8.43
N VAL A 207 7.51 4.04 -8.57
CA VAL A 207 7.16 3.03 -9.59
C VAL A 207 5.77 2.45 -9.35
N LEU A 208 5.45 2.06 -8.11
CA LEU A 208 4.13 1.50 -7.76
C LEU A 208 3.01 2.53 -7.99
N GLY A 209 3.25 3.79 -7.64
CA GLY A 209 2.35 4.91 -7.90
C GLY A 209 2.12 5.10 -9.41
N ALA A 210 3.19 5.11 -10.21
CA ALA A 210 3.09 5.27 -11.66
C ALA A 210 2.32 4.12 -12.33
N VAL A 211 2.59 2.86 -11.95
CA VAL A 211 1.85 1.69 -12.45
C VAL A 211 0.37 1.76 -12.08
N THR A 212 0.08 2.14 -10.83
CA THR A 212 -1.30 2.27 -10.35
C THR A 212 -2.02 3.42 -11.06
N ALA A 213 -1.36 4.56 -11.28
CA ALA A 213 -1.89 5.66 -12.07
C ALA A 213 -2.23 5.23 -13.51
N ALA A 214 -1.35 4.48 -14.17
CA ALA A 214 -1.59 3.95 -15.51
C ALA A 214 -2.80 3.01 -15.56
N ALA A 215 -2.96 2.14 -14.55
CA ALA A 215 -4.11 1.27 -14.44
C ALA A 215 -5.43 2.06 -14.28
N PHE A 216 -5.45 3.10 -13.44
CA PHE A 216 -6.63 3.96 -13.27
C PHE A 216 -6.90 4.84 -14.51
N ALA A 217 -5.87 5.30 -15.21
CA ALA A 217 -6.04 6.00 -16.48
C ALA A 217 -6.66 5.09 -17.56
N ALA A 218 -6.20 3.84 -17.65
CA ALA A 218 -6.77 2.83 -18.54
C ALA A 218 -8.23 2.50 -18.18
N LEU A 219 -8.54 2.42 -16.88
CA LEU A 219 -9.91 2.25 -16.39
C LEU A 219 -10.78 3.47 -16.74
N SER A 220 -10.29 4.69 -16.54
CA SER A 220 -11.01 5.90 -16.92
C SER A 220 -11.33 5.90 -18.42
N TRP A 221 -10.33 5.60 -19.25
CA TRP A 221 -10.48 5.45 -20.69
C TRP A 221 -11.53 4.39 -21.05
N SER A 222 -11.47 3.20 -20.45
CA SER A 222 -12.46 2.15 -20.73
C SER A 222 -13.88 2.59 -20.38
N GLN A 223 -14.05 3.28 -19.25
CA GLN A 223 -15.35 3.82 -18.83
C GLN A 223 -15.86 4.91 -19.76
N TRP A 224 -14.99 5.78 -20.29
CA TRP A 224 -15.35 6.73 -21.34
C TRP A 224 -15.82 6.04 -22.62
N ARG A 225 -15.15 4.97 -23.05
CA ARG A 225 -15.61 4.17 -24.21
C ARG A 225 -16.97 3.54 -23.96
N HIS A 226 -17.21 3.02 -22.76
CA HIS A 226 -18.51 2.45 -22.39
C HIS A 226 -19.61 3.52 -22.36
N PHE A 227 -19.33 4.71 -21.85
CA PHE A 227 -20.24 5.85 -21.93
C PHE A 227 -20.60 6.20 -23.38
N ALA A 228 -19.60 6.28 -24.27
CA ALA A 228 -19.81 6.61 -25.68
C ALA A 228 -20.72 5.59 -26.39
N ARG A 229 -20.57 4.30 -26.06
CA ARG A 229 -21.37 3.20 -26.64
C ARG A 229 -22.76 3.03 -26.00
N THR A 230 -22.99 3.59 -24.81
CA THR A 230 -24.27 3.43 -24.10
C THR A 230 -25.36 4.30 -24.71
N ALA A 231 -26.51 3.72 -25.06
CA ALA A 231 -27.63 4.44 -25.65
C ALA A 231 -28.04 5.69 -24.85
N ARG A 232 -28.42 6.79 -25.53
CA ARG A 232 -28.78 8.07 -24.89
C ARG A 232 -29.99 7.95 -23.96
N THR A 233 -30.88 6.99 -24.21
CA THR A 233 -32.06 6.68 -23.39
C THR A 233 -31.68 6.02 -22.06
N ALA A 234 -30.53 5.33 -21.97
CA ALA A 234 -30.04 4.69 -20.76
C ALA A 234 -29.29 5.67 -19.82
N ARG A 235 -29.97 6.75 -19.42
CA ARG A 235 -29.38 7.88 -18.65
C ARG A 235 -28.63 7.43 -17.39
N ARG A 236 -29.15 6.43 -16.66
CA ARG A 236 -28.53 5.91 -15.43
C ARG A 236 -27.16 5.28 -15.70
N ALA A 237 -27.09 4.37 -16.67
CA ALA A 237 -25.84 3.71 -17.04
C ALA A 237 -24.80 4.73 -17.52
N ARG A 238 -25.23 5.73 -18.31
CA ARG A 238 -24.36 6.84 -18.73
C ARG A 238 -23.77 7.61 -17.54
N ARG A 239 -24.60 7.98 -16.55
CA ARG A 239 -24.12 8.69 -15.34
C ARG A 239 -23.11 7.87 -14.56
N VAL A 240 -23.34 6.56 -14.42
CA VAL A 240 -22.42 5.66 -13.72
C VAL A 240 -21.08 5.58 -14.46
N HIS A 241 -21.07 5.38 -15.77
CA HIS A 241 -19.83 5.34 -16.55
C HIS A 241 -19.05 6.66 -16.47
N VAL A 242 -19.71 7.81 -16.59
CA VAL A 242 -19.05 9.12 -16.44
C VAL A 242 -18.51 9.32 -15.03
N GLY A 243 -19.30 9.00 -14.00
CA GLY A 243 -18.86 9.11 -12.61
C GLY A 243 -17.62 8.28 -12.33
N PHE A 244 -17.59 7.02 -12.78
CA PHE A 244 -16.40 6.18 -12.68
C PHE A 244 -15.22 6.68 -13.50
N ALA A 245 -15.47 7.20 -14.71
CA ALA A 245 -14.41 7.72 -15.56
C ALA A 245 -13.74 8.93 -14.91
N ILE A 246 -14.53 9.85 -14.35
CA ILE A 246 -14.03 11.02 -13.60
C ILE A 246 -13.29 10.57 -12.35
N LEU A 247 -13.89 9.70 -11.53
CA LEU A 247 -13.26 9.22 -10.30
C LEU A 247 -11.93 8.53 -10.59
N ALA A 248 -11.89 7.62 -11.57
CA ALA A 248 -10.66 6.93 -11.96
C ALA A 248 -9.61 7.91 -12.50
N ALA A 249 -10.00 8.94 -13.26
CA ALA A 249 -9.07 9.97 -13.71
C ALA A 249 -8.49 10.78 -12.54
N LEU A 250 -9.32 11.19 -11.56
CA LEU A 250 -8.86 11.90 -10.37
C LEU A 250 -7.95 11.03 -9.51
N THR A 251 -8.28 9.75 -9.33
CA THR A 251 -7.43 8.79 -8.64
C THR A 251 -6.10 8.61 -9.37
N ALA A 252 -6.10 8.51 -10.70
CA ALA A 252 -4.87 8.45 -11.49
C ALA A 252 -4.00 9.69 -11.28
N VAL A 253 -4.58 10.89 -11.31
CA VAL A 253 -3.86 12.13 -11.01
C VAL A 253 -3.25 12.11 -9.61
N GLY A 254 -4.01 11.67 -8.59
CA GLY A 254 -3.48 11.52 -7.23
C GLY A 254 -2.25 10.60 -7.17
N PHE A 255 -2.28 9.46 -7.86
CA PHE A 255 -1.13 8.56 -7.92
C PHE A 255 0.04 9.10 -8.75
N VAL A 256 -0.21 9.93 -9.78
CA VAL A 256 0.86 10.66 -10.49
C VAL A 256 1.55 11.64 -9.54
N LEU A 257 0.78 12.40 -8.75
CA LEU A 257 1.34 13.33 -7.77
C LEU A 257 2.14 12.59 -6.69
N LEU A 258 1.63 11.45 -6.20
CA LEU A 258 2.36 10.58 -5.28
C LEU A 258 3.69 10.13 -5.90
N ALA A 259 3.67 9.63 -7.14
CA ALA A 259 4.87 9.16 -7.82
C ALA A 259 5.89 10.27 -8.06
N TYR A 260 5.41 11.46 -8.44
CA TYR A 260 6.24 12.64 -8.64
C TYR A 260 6.95 13.06 -7.36
N GLY A 261 6.21 13.18 -6.24
CA GLY A 261 6.80 13.53 -4.95
C GLY A 261 7.87 12.54 -4.49
N ASN A 262 7.61 11.24 -4.67
CA ASN A 262 8.56 10.19 -4.33
C ASN A 262 9.78 10.16 -5.25
N THR A 263 9.65 10.56 -6.52
CA THR A 263 10.80 10.65 -7.44
C THR A 263 11.79 11.72 -6.99
N GLY A 264 11.30 12.85 -6.46
CA GLY A 264 12.16 13.90 -5.92
C GLY A 264 13.00 13.41 -4.74
N VAL A 265 12.36 12.72 -3.79
CA VAL A 265 13.06 12.13 -2.63
C VAL A 265 14.03 11.03 -3.05
N ALA A 266 13.65 10.18 -4.00
CA ALA A 266 14.54 9.14 -4.52
C ALA A 266 15.79 9.69 -5.22
N ALA A 267 15.68 10.87 -5.85
CA ALA A 267 16.79 11.51 -6.56
C ALA A 267 17.79 12.20 -5.62
N ASP A 268 17.34 12.67 -4.46
CA ASP A 268 18.18 13.30 -3.44
C ASP A 268 17.72 12.90 -2.03
N PRO A 269 18.06 11.67 -1.58
CA PRO A 269 17.50 11.09 -0.36
C PRO A 269 18.08 11.65 0.94
N ALA A 270 19.31 12.14 0.96
CA ALA A 270 19.98 12.56 2.20
C ALA A 270 19.30 13.78 2.87
N PRO A 271 18.91 14.85 2.16
CA PRO A 271 18.17 15.96 2.77
C PRO A 271 16.78 15.54 3.28
N ALA A 272 16.10 14.64 2.57
CA ALA A 272 14.79 14.15 2.97
C ALA A 272 14.86 13.23 4.19
N LEU A 273 15.88 12.37 4.27
CA LEU A 273 16.13 11.52 5.44
C LEU A 273 16.50 12.36 6.67
N LEU A 274 17.27 13.44 6.48
CA LEU A 274 17.55 14.39 7.56
C LEU A 274 16.25 15.05 8.05
N ALA A 275 15.43 15.57 7.13
CA ALA A 275 14.15 16.17 7.47
C ALA A 275 13.22 15.18 8.21
N PHE A 276 13.19 13.91 7.79
CA PHE A 276 12.47 12.83 8.47
C PHE A 276 12.88 12.73 9.94
N PHE A 277 14.19 12.68 10.23
CA PHE A 277 14.67 12.64 11.61
C PHE A 277 14.47 13.94 12.38
N GLU A 278 14.24 15.08 11.72
CA GLU A 278 13.90 16.36 12.36
C GLU A 278 12.37 16.52 12.59
N GLY A 279 11.57 15.53 12.20
CA GLY A 279 10.11 15.55 12.33
C GLY A 279 9.37 16.14 11.11
N GLY A 280 10.08 16.40 10.02
CA GLY A 280 9.49 16.79 8.73
C GLY A 280 8.98 15.59 7.92
N TRP A 281 7.85 15.76 7.24
CA TRP A 281 7.25 14.81 6.29
C TRP A 281 7.00 15.48 4.95
#